data_AF-A0A7X9A1Q1-F1
#
_entry.id   AF-A0A7X9A1Q1-F1
#
_cell.length_a   1.000
_cell.length_b   1.000
_cell.length_c   1.000
_cell.angle_alpha   90.00
_cell.angle_beta   90.00
_cell.angle_gamma   90.00
#
_symmetry.space_group_name_H-M   'P 1'
#
loop_
_entity.id
_entity.type
_entity.pdbx_description
1 polymer ?
#
loop_
_entity_poly.entity_id
_entity_poly.type
_entity_poly.pdbx_seq_one_letter_code
_entity_poly.pdbx_strand_id
1 'polypeptide(L)'
;MARVRYSGESFGVEGLTDGKDYYIVRDKYGYPKVVDDSGEDYIYDLVNPRPLDNSSVGGRFEILEDYTGEVTKIIERGYTSD
;
A
#
# COMPACT_ATOMS: atom_id res chain seq x y z
N MET A 1 3.61 7.28 -10.23
CA MET A 1 4.50 6.66 -9.22
C MET A 1 4.26 7.40 -7.92
N ALA A 2 4.25 6.70 -6.79
CA ALA A 2 4.10 7.31 -5.48
C ALA A 2 5.03 6.63 -4.48
N ARG A 3 5.36 7.33 -3.40
CA ARG A 3 6.06 6.79 -2.24
C ARG A 3 5.16 6.95 -1.02
N VAL A 4 5.02 5.87 -0.27
CA VAL A 4 4.15 5.81 0.90
C VAL A 4 4.91 5.24 2.09
N ARG A 5 4.46 5.54 3.30
CA ARG A 5 4.89 4.85 4.52
C ARG A 5 3.78 3.93 5.00
N TYR A 6 4.11 2.68 5.30
CA TYR A 6 3.16 1.80 5.98
C TYR A 6 3.14 2.11 7.48
N SER A 7 1.93 2.27 8.03
CA SER A 7 1.70 2.36 9.48
C SER A 7 0.67 1.32 9.88
N GLY A 8 1.09 0.29 10.61
CA GLY A 8 0.27 -0.87 10.95
C GLY A 8 1.06 -2.04 11.50
N GLU A 9 0.37 -3.12 11.88
CA GLU A 9 1.03 -4.33 12.38
C GLU A 9 1.81 -5.03 11.25
N SER A 10 3.13 -5.16 11.37
CA SER A 10 3.96 -5.86 10.39
C SER A 10 3.45 -7.27 10.11
N PHE A 11 3.41 -7.68 8.84
CA PHE A 11 2.88 -8.98 8.44
C PHE A 11 3.60 -9.57 7.22
N GLY A 12 3.54 -10.90 7.12
CA GLY A 12 4.29 -11.68 6.12
C GLY A 12 5.78 -11.77 6.46
N VAL A 13 6.46 -12.81 5.95
CA VAL A 13 7.93 -12.94 6.12
C VAL A 13 8.67 -11.81 5.38
N GLU A 14 8.14 -11.44 4.21
CA GLU A 14 8.65 -10.37 3.34
C GLU A 14 7.48 -9.49 2.84
N GLY A 15 6.48 -9.25 3.69
CA GLY A 15 5.31 -8.41 3.36
C GLY A 15 5.54 -6.93 3.66
N LEU A 16 4.71 -6.36 4.56
CA LEU A 16 4.82 -4.97 4.99
C LEU A 16 5.30 -4.88 6.44
N THR A 17 6.22 -3.96 6.69
CA THR A 17 6.84 -3.68 7.99
C THR A 17 6.47 -2.29 8.47
N ASP A 18 6.01 -2.18 9.71
CA ASP A 18 5.62 -0.90 10.33
C ASP A 18 6.72 0.16 10.19
N GLY A 19 6.31 1.38 9.81
CA GLY A 19 7.19 2.54 9.66
C GLY A 19 8.09 2.52 8.43
N LYS A 20 8.04 1.48 7.60
CA LYS A 20 8.86 1.40 6.38
C LYS A 20 8.22 2.13 5.20
N ASP A 21 9.08 2.69 4.33
CA ASP A 21 8.68 3.37 3.10
C ASP A 21 8.64 2.37 1.94
N TYR A 22 7.63 2.52 1.09
CA TYR A 22 7.36 1.66 -0.06
C TYR A 22 7.07 2.47 -1.31
N TYR A 23 7.37 1.87 -2.46
CA TYR A 23 7.04 2.44 -3.76
C TYR A 23 5.75 1.84 -4.30
N ILE A 24 4.89 2.71 -4.84
CA ILE A 24 3.74 2.31 -5.63
C ILE A 24 4.07 2.47 -7.11
N VAL A 25 4.10 1.34 -7.79
CA VAL A 25 4.32 1.18 -9.23
C VAL A 25 3.00 0.85 -9.92
N ARG A 26 3.02 0.80 -11.26
CA ARG A 26 1.87 0.34 -12.06
C ARG A 26 2.29 -0.82 -12.94
N ASP A 27 1.41 -1.81 -13.07
CA ASP A 27 1.61 -2.89 -14.03
C ASP A 27 1.29 -2.43 -15.46
N LYS A 28 1.44 -3.35 -16.43
CA LYS A 28 1.17 -3.08 -17.85
C LYS A 28 -0.29 -2.68 -18.17
N TYR A 29 -1.22 -2.90 -17.24
CA TYR A 29 -2.63 -2.52 -17.36
C TYR A 29 -2.95 -1.25 -16.56
N GLY A 30 -1.97 -0.67 -15.88
CA GLY A 30 -2.12 0.53 -15.07
C GLY A 30 -2.62 0.27 -13.66
N TYR A 31 -2.71 -0.97 -13.17
CA TYR A 31 -3.11 -1.22 -11.78
C TYR A 31 -1.99 -0.87 -10.80
N PRO A 32 -2.29 -0.17 -9.70
CA PRO A 32 -1.29 0.15 -8.70
C PRO A 32 -0.85 -1.11 -7.96
N LYS A 33 0.45 -1.21 -7.70
CA LYS A 33 1.07 -2.29 -6.94
C LYS A 33 2.13 -1.73 -6.00
N VAL A 34 2.33 -2.41 -4.87
CA VAL A 34 3.33 -2.05 -3.87
C VAL A 34 4.54 -2.95 -4.07
N VAL A 35 5.73 -2.35 -4.17
CA VAL A 35 7.00 -3.09 -4.08
C VAL A 35 7.29 -3.29 -2.60
N ASP A 36 7.09 -4.50 -2.08
CA ASP A 36 7.13 -4.78 -0.64
C ASP A 36 8.52 -5.26 -0.15
N ASP A 37 8.60 -5.88 1.04
CA ASP A 37 9.89 -6.27 1.63
C ASP A 37 10.63 -7.35 0.83
N SER A 38 9.93 -8.09 -0.04
CA SER A 38 10.53 -9.06 -0.96
C SER A 38 11.29 -8.40 -2.12
N GLY A 39 10.98 -7.12 -2.39
CA GLY A 39 11.47 -6.39 -3.57
C GLY A 39 10.65 -6.62 -4.85
N GLU A 40 9.59 -7.43 -4.78
CA GLU A 40 8.65 -7.69 -5.89
C GLU A 40 7.37 -6.82 -5.77
N ASP A 41 6.66 -6.63 -6.88
CA ASP A 41 5.41 -5.86 -6.92
C ASP A 41 4.13 -6.71 -6.75
N TYR A 42 3.39 -6.46 -5.68
CA TYR A 42 2.13 -7.13 -5.38
C TYR A 42 0.94 -6.16 -5.28
N ILE A 43 -0.26 -6.70 -5.48
CA ILE A 43 -1.51 -5.97 -5.27
C ILE A 43 -1.84 -6.01 -3.78
N TYR A 44 -1.92 -4.83 -3.18
CA TYR A 44 -2.43 -4.61 -1.84
C TYR A 44 -3.70 -3.77 -1.90
N ASP A 45 -4.57 -3.94 -0.91
CA ASP A 45 -5.56 -2.91 -0.60
C ASP A 45 -4.80 -1.64 -0.18
N LEU A 46 -5.01 -0.52 -0.90
CA LEU A 46 -4.32 0.74 -0.61
C LEU A 46 -4.95 1.51 0.55
N VAL A 47 -6.17 1.15 0.96
CA VAL A 47 -6.90 1.79 2.06
C VAL A 47 -6.60 1.06 3.38
N ASN A 48 -6.67 -0.28 3.36
CA ASN A 48 -6.33 -1.14 4.49
C ASN A 48 -5.43 -2.32 4.08
N PRO A 49 -4.14 -2.09 3.79
CA PRO A 49 -3.19 -3.16 3.50
C PRO A 49 -3.10 -4.17 4.66
N ARG A 50 -3.48 -5.42 4.37
CA ARG A 50 -3.52 -6.53 5.33
C ARG A 50 -3.39 -7.89 4.62
N PRO A 51 -2.96 -8.95 5.31
CA PRO A 51 -2.88 -10.28 4.71
C PRO A 51 -4.27 -10.90 4.51
N LEU A 52 -4.43 -11.69 3.45
CA LEU A 52 -5.71 -12.31 3.08
C LEU A 52 -6.19 -13.38 4.06
N ASP A 53 -5.28 -13.95 4.84
CA ASP A 53 -5.57 -14.97 5.84
C ASP A 53 -6.06 -14.39 7.19
N ASN A 54 -6.16 -13.06 7.29
CA ASN A 54 -6.50 -12.31 8.52
C ASN A 54 -5.53 -12.56 9.69
N SER A 55 -4.27 -12.94 9.41
CA SER A 55 -3.22 -13.07 10.44
C SER A 55 -2.81 -11.74 11.07
N SER A 56 -3.16 -10.60 10.45
CA SER A 56 -2.97 -9.24 10.97
C SER A 56 -4.20 -8.38 10.65
N VAL A 57 -4.47 -7.40 11.52
CA VAL A 57 -5.52 -6.40 11.30
C VAL A 57 -5.16 -5.41 10.18
N GLY A 58 -3.89 -5.36 9.79
CA GLY A 58 -3.37 -4.47 8.76
C GLY A 58 -2.97 -3.10 9.27
N GLY A 59 -3.05 -2.12 8.37
CA GLY A 59 -2.63 -0.76 8.62
C GLY A 59 -3.14 0.21 7.57
N ARG A 60 -2.43 1.33 7.39
CA ARG A 60 -2.71 2.33 6.38
C ARG A 60 -1.42 2.76 5.68
N PHE A 61 -1.56 3.30 4.47
CA PHE A 61 -0.48 4.00 3.79
C PHE A 61 -0.57 5.50 4.03
N GLU A 62 0.50 6.09 4.54
CA GLU A 62 0.69 7.54 4.62
C GLU A 62 1.40 8.01 3.35
N ILE A 63 0.79 8.94 2.60
CA ILE A 63 1.39 9.46 1.37
C ILE A 63 2.60 10.33 1.73
N LEU A 64 3.79 9.96 1.24
CA LEU A 64 4.99 10.79 1.33
C LEU A 64 5.16 11.62 0.05
N GLU A 65 4.95 11.00 -1.11
CA GLU A 65 5.02 11.63 -2.43
C GLU A 65 3.99 10.97 -3.36
N ASP A 66 3.22 11.75 -4.12
CA ASP A 66 2.39 11.24 -5.22
C ASP A 66 2.47 12.19 -6.42
N TYR A 67 3.21 11.76 -7.44
CA TYR A 67 3.50 12.60 -8.61
C TYR A 67 2.31 12.75 -9.57
N THR A 68 1.31 11.87 -9.50
CA THR A 68 0.11 11.94 -10.36
C THR A 68 -1.15 12.34 -9.60
N GLY A 69 -1.11 12.27 -8.27
CA GLY A 69 -2.26 12.49 -7.38
C GLY A 69 -3.31 11.38 -7.47
N GLU A 70 -3.01 10.27 -8.14
CA GLU A 70 -3.95 9.16 -8.34
C GLU A 70 -3.99 8.23 -7.13
N VAL A 71 -2.86 8.02 -6.45
CA VAL A 71 -2.82 7.18 -5.25
C VAL A 71 -3.56 7.89 -4.13
N THR A 72 -3.30 9.19 -3.94
CA THR A 72 -4.05 10.03 -2.99
C THR A 72 -5.55 9.92 -3.22
N LYS A 73 -6.01 10.05 -4.48
CA LYS A 73 -7.44 9.91 -4.82
C LYS A 73 -8.01 8.53 -4.49
N ILE A 74 -7.25 7.44 -4.68
CA ILE A 74 -7.72 6.09 -4.36
C ILE A 74 -7.92 5.96 -2.84
N ILE A 75 -6.93 6.37 -2.06
CA ILE A 75 -6.95 6.30 -0.60
C ILE A 75 -8.08 7.18 -0.03
N GLU A 76 -8.17 8.44 -0.47
CA GLU A 76 -9.22 9.37 -0.02
C GLU A 76 -10.63 8.90 -0.39
N ARG A 77 -10.83 8.37 -1.61
CA ARG A 77 -12.12 7.80 -2.01
C ARG A 77 -12.53 6.64 -1.12
N GLY A 78 -11.57 5.78 -0.78
CA GLY A 78 -11.77 4.68 0.16
C GLY A 78 -12.34 5.14 1.51
N TYR A 79 -11.86 6.28 2.02
CA TYR A 79 -12.35 6.85 3.29
C TYR A 79 -13.68 7.61 3.17
N THR A 80 -14.03 8.14 2.01
CA THR A 80 -15.28 8.90 1.82
C THR A 80 -16.49 8.04 1.42
N SER A 81 -16.29 6.73 1.25
CA SER A 81 -17.32 5.81 0.74
C SER A 81 -18.21 5.19 1.84
N ASP A 82 -18.15 5.73 3.07
CA ASP A 82 -18.97 5.33 4.23
C ASP A 82 -20.34 6.03 4.28
#